data_AF-A0A3D4KWM2-F1
#
_entry.id   AF-A0A3D4KWM2-F1
#
_cell.length_a   1.000
_cell.length_b   1.000
_cell.length_c   1.000
_cell.angle_alpha   90.00
_cell.angle_beta   90.00
_cell.angle_gamma   90.00
#
_symmetry.space_group_name_H-M   'P 1'
#
loop_
_entity.id
_entity.type
_entity.pdbx_description
1 polymer ?
#
loop_
_entity_poly.entity_id
_entity_poly.type
_entity_poly.pdbx_seq_one_letter_code
_entity_poly.pdbx_strand_id
1 'polypeptide(L)'
;MADFVFGDLKNAYESFREPKAGIVIDGNELTPDTGLALAEADVELTSGYEASIATVTLTGCFDSDSASFDIKKVKKFLYMGSSVILYLGYGTAIREVFRGFIARVHFRVPELTSDEVATIELTCMDVKGLLMANRHSKRLKSQYFSDAVREVLEANDFIAQKDMSGQSFTQLNISNTPDKPQGEGAGGAGGAGGGQGTTDRRVEMVEESDYEFIVKAAKRYNFEFFTVGDTLYFIEAKKNTTPLIELSPRMGMIDLDVGYDMTGLVKSVTVRNIDMEQGKYIGDKKQSKSKISMGNKAKPLVEKQSMVYIDPTTDSKEEAGYRANYLMDSIEYRLGSVTGVFVGLPELIPGRFITLTEFGQPLNNNFYLTSVRHSMTQTSFVTRFEGVANAIGQ
;
A
#
# COMPACT_ATOMS: atom_id res chain seq x y z
N MET A 1 -6.04 5.60 -21.97
CA MET A 1 -5.44 6.89 -21.62
C MET A 1 -5.11 6.83 -20.16
N ALA A 2 -3.97 7.40 -19.76
CA ALA A 2 -3.61 7.46 -18.35
C ALA A 2 -4.58 8.37 -17.56
N ASP A 3 -4.74 8.12 -16.27
CA ASP A 3 -5.65 8.90 -15.41
C ASP A 3 -5.15 10.34 -15.23
N PHE A 4 -3.83 10.53 -15.21
CA PHE A 4 -3.18 11.82 -15.11
C PHE A 4 -2.25 12.08 -16.30
N VAL A 5 -2.20 13.34 -16.72
CA VAL A 5 -1.32 13.83 -17.77
C VAL A 5 -0.33 14.82 -17.15
N PHE A 6 0.97 14.56 -17.31
CA PHE A 6 2.02 15.38 -16.68
C PHE A 6 1.93 16.88 -17.03
N GLY A 7 1.56 17.20 -18.28
CA GLY A 7 1.38 18.60 -18.70
C GLY A 7 0.29 19.34 -17.92
N ASP A 8 -0.80 18.66 -17.59
CA ASP A 8 -1.90 19.23 -16.81
C ASP A 8 -1.47 19.44 -15.35
N LEU A 9 -0.72 18.49 -14.78
CA LEU A 9 -0.13 18.62 -13.44
C LEU A 9 0.86 19.79 -13.38
N LYS A 10 1.71 19.93 -14.40
CA LYS A 10 2.66 21.06 -14.48
C LYS A 10 1.94 22.40 -14.49
N ASN A 11 0.80 22.50 -15.18
CA ASN A 11 0.00 23.72 -15.19
C ASN A 11 -0.69 23.96 -13.85
N ALA A 12 -1.30 22.92 -13.26
CA ALA A 12 -1.97 22.98 -11.96
C ALA A 12 -1.02 23.37 -10.82
N TYR A 13 0.24 22.95 -10.89
CA TYR A 13 1.27 23.20 -9.89
C TYR A 13 2.22 24.35 -10.24
N GLU A 14 1.85 25.22 -11.18
CA GLU A 14 2.63 26.41 -11.58
C GLU A 14 4.11 26.09 -11.87
N SER A 15 4.35 25.01 -12.61
CA SER A 15 5.67 24.47 -12.92
C SER A 15 6.48 23.98 -11.71
N PHE A 16 5.80 23.49 -10.66
CA PHE A 16 6.40 22.82 -9.50
C PHE A 16 7.37 23.71 -8.69
N ARG A 17 7.10 25.02 -8.62
CA ARG A 17 8.06 26.01 -8.10
C ARG A 17 8.02 26.21 -6.59
N GLU A 18 6.84 26.14 -5.98
CA GLU A 18 6.63 26.49 -4.58
C GLU A 18 6.11 25.28 -3.79
N PRO A 19 6.96 24.32 -3.41
CA PRO A 19 6.55 23.19 -2.56
C PRO A 19 5.78 23.64 -1.31
N LYS A 20 4.71 22.93 -0.97
CA LYS A 20 3.89 23.25 0.20
C LYS A 20 3.39 22.01 0.92
N ALA A 21 3.55 22.03 2.24
CA ALA A 21 3.05 21.02 3.17
C ALA A 21 1.82 21.54 3.93
N GLY A 22 0.89 20.65 4.21
CA GLY A 22 -0.16 20.83 5.20
C GLY A 22 -0.25 19.61 6.10
N ILE A 23 -0.57 19.83 7.37
CA ILE A 23 -0.86 18.76 8.32
C ILE A 23 -2.06 19.14 9.18
N VAL A 24 -2.97 18.19 9.36
CA VAL A 24 -4.13 18.30 10.24
C VAL A 24 -4.05 17.18 11.28
N ILE A 25 -4.08 17.53 12.57
CA ILE A 25 -4.01 16.59 13.69
C ILE A 25 -5.26 16.76 14.57
N ASP A 26 -6.07 15.71 14.69
CA ASP A 26 -7.38 15.75 15.38
C ASP A 26 -8.24 16.95 14.97
N GLY A 27 -8.30 17.20 13.66
CA GLY A 27 -9.03 18.33 13.08
C GLY A 27 -8.36 19.70 13.26
N ASN A 28 -7.23 19.80 13.96
CA ASN A 28 -6.47 21.04 14.10
C ASN A 28 -5.43 21.16 12.98
N GLU A 29 -5.60 22.15 12.12
CA GLU A 29 -4.61 22.48 11.10
C GLU A 29 -3.40 23.19 11.70
N LEU A 30 -2.20 22.85 11.23
CA LEU A 30 -0.98 23.55 11.58
C LEU A 30 -0.82 24.80 10.71
N THR A 31 -1.29 25.93 11.23
CA THR A 31 -1.27 27.22 10.55
C THR A 31 -0.11 28.11 11.05
N PRO A 32 0.36 29.10 10.25
CA PRO A 32 1.50 29.94 10.64
C PRO A 32 1.32 30.73 11.94
N ASP A 33 0.10 31.09 12.31
CA ASP A 33 -0.25 31.77 13.57
C ASP A 33 -0.03 30.90 14.81
N THR A 34 0.06 29.58 14.65
CA THR A 34 0.48 28.70 15.74
C THR A 34 1.92 28.97 16.18
N GLY A 35 2.72 29.65 15.34
CA GLY A 35 4.16 29.85 15.54
C GLY A 35 4.98 28.56 15.40
N LEU A 36 4.37 27.48 14.91
CA LEU A 36 5.01 26.22 14.56
C LEU A 36 5.16 26.14 13.04
N ALA A 37 6.16 25.41 12.56
CA ALA A 37 6.32 25.15 11.14
C ALA A 37 6.64 23.67 10.88
N LEU A 38 6.00 23.11 9.85
CA LEU A 38 6.33 21.80 9.30
C LEU A 38 7.57 21.96 8.41
N ALA A 39 8.73 21.54 8.94
CA ALA A 39 10.01 21.71 8.27
C ALA A 39 10.27 20.63 7.21
N GLU A 40 9.90 19.39 7.54
CA GLU A 40 10.09 18.23 6.68
C GLU A 40 8.88 17.31 6.80
N ALA A 41 8.51 16.70 5.68
CA ALA A 41 7.52 15.64 5.61
C ALA A 41 8.07 14.54 4.69
N ASP A 42 8.15 13.33 5.23
CA ASP A 42 8.56 12.14 4.51
C ASP A 42 7.44 11.10 4.63
N VAL A 43 6.84 10.73 3.51
CA VAL A 43 5.66 9.86 3.45
C VAL A 43 5.98 8.67 2.57
N GLU A 44 6.04 7.49 3.16
CA GLU A 44 6.23 6.22 2.46
C GLU A 44 4.92 5.42 2.43
N LEU A 45 4.36 5.30 1.23
CA LEU A 45 3.15 4.56 0.93
C LEU A 45 3.50 3.23 0.28
N THR A 46 2.82 2.15 0.64
CA THR A 46 3.06 0.83 0.06
C THR A 46 1.78 0.05 -0.24
N SER A 47 1.77 -0.64 -1.39
CA SER A 47 0.77 -1.67 -1.71
C SER A 47 1.21 -3.07 -1.28
N GLY A 48 2.41 -3.18 -0.72
CA GLY A 48 2.87 -4.34 0.03
C GLY A 48 2.11 -4.52 1.33
N TYR A 49 2.49 -5.54 2.09
CA TYR A 49 1.79 -5.87 3.31
C TYR A 49 2.22 -4.96 4.47
N GLU A 50 3.45 -4.45 4.48
CA GLU A 50 3.95 -3.49 5.48
C GLU A 50 3.06 -2.24 5.62
N ALA A 51 3.07 -1.60 6.80
CA ALA A 51 2.27 -0.39 7.04
C ALA A 51 2.90 0.82 6.32
N SER A 52 2.07 1.70 5.76
CA SER A 52 2.54 3.00 5.30
C SER A 52 2.92 3.88 6.49
N ILE A 53 3.97 4.67 6.35
CA ILE A 53 4.53 5.50 7.43
C ILE A 53 4.70 6.92 6.90
N ALA A 54 4.38 7.89 7.76
CA ALA A 54 4.78 9.27 7.53
C ALA A 54 5.59 9.79 8.72
N THR A 55 6.70 10.45 8.44
CA THR A 55 7.52 11.13 9.42
C THR A 55 7.44 12.63 9.15
N VAL A 56 7.10 13.41 10.17
CA VAL A 56 7.02 14.87 10.06
C VAL A 56 7.85 15.55 11.13
N THR A 57 8.58 16.58 10.75
CA THR A 57 9.44 17.35 11.64
C THR A 57 8.85 18.73 11.88
N LEU A 58 8.53 19.01 13.15
CA LEU A 58 8.03 20.31 13.60
C LEU A 58 9.16 21.16 14.20
N THR A 59 9.19 22.43 13.82
CA THR A 59 10.09 23.48 14.34
C THR A 59 9.28 24.58 15.05
N GLY A 60 9.96 25.49 15.75
CA GLY A 60 9.31 26.56 16.52
C GLY A 60 8.70 26.08 17.84
N CYS A 61 9.07 24.87 18.27
CA CYS A 61 8.58 24.22 19.48
C CYS A 61 9.48 24.42 20.71
N PHE A 62 10.65 25.03 20.55
CA PHE A 62 11.64 25.25 21.63
C PHE A 62 11.80 26.74 21.90
N ASP A 63 11.76 27.10 23.19
CA ASP A 63 12.00 28.46 23.66
C ASP A 63 13.45 28.58 24.14
N SER A 64 14.21 29.45 23.49
CA SER A 64 15.62 29.70 23.79
C SER A 64 15.83 30.36 25.14
N ASP A 65 14.87 31.17 25.61
CA ASP A 65 15.02 31.94 26.85
C ASP A 65 14.84 31.03 28.07
N SER A 66 13.85 30.13 28.03
CA SER A 66 13.62 29.13 29.07
C SER A 66 14.41 27.83 28.88
N ALA A 67 15.12 27.68 27.76
CA ALA A 67 15.83 26.47 27.36
C ALA A 67 14.96 25.20 27.44
N SER A 68 13.70 25.31 27.00
CA SER A 68 12.71 24.23 27.14
C SER A 68 11.75 24.16 25.96
N PHE A 69 11.13 23.00 25.75
CA PHE A 69 10.04 22.88 24.77
C PHE A 69 8.79 23.57 25.28
N ASP A 70 8.14 24.39 24.43
CA ASP A 70 6.86 25.02 24.73
C ASP A 70 5.71 24.00 24.59
N ILE A 71 5.59 23.14 25.60
CA ILE A 71 4.58 22.08 25.64
C ILE A 71 3.17 22.67 25.54
N LYS A 72 2.90 23.87 26.06
CA LYS A 72 1.55 24.46 25.98
C LYS A 72 1.13 24.70 24.53
N LYS A 73 2.06 25.17 23.70
CA LYS A 73 1.87 25.43 22.27
C LYS A 73 1.70 24.14 21.47
N VAL A 74 2.52 23.12 21.72
CA VAL A 74 2.52 21.88 20.93
C VAL A 74 1.55 20.82 21.43
N LYS A 75 1.05 20.89 22.68
CA LYS A 75 0.30 19.81 23.36
C LYS A 75 -0.76 19.14 22.48
N LYS A 76 -1.56 19.93 21.77
CA LYS A 76 -2.69 19.46 20.94
C LYS A 76 -2.25 18.71 19.67
N PHE A 77 -0.98 18.83 19.28
CA PHE A 77 -0.39 18.18 18.12
C PHE A 77 0.48 16.96 18.47
N LEU A 78 0.63 16.62 19.76
CA LEU A 78 1.52 15.57 20.24
C LEU A 78 0.80 14.38 20.89
N TYR A 79 -0.53 14.37 20.92
CA TYR A 79 -1.24 13.26 21.53
C TYR A 79 -1.05 12.00 20.70
N MET A 80 -0.51 10.96 21.34
CA MET A 80 -0.35 9.65 20.73
C MET A 80 -1.74 9.08 20.39
N GLY A 81 -1.87 8.48 19.21
CA GLY A 81 -3.16 7.99 18.70
C GLY A 81 -4.03 9.06 18.04
N SER A 82 -3.65 10.35 18.08
CA SER A 82 -4.34 11.39 17.32
C SER A 82 -4.36 11.08 15.83
N SER A 83 -5.51 11.34 15.21
CA SER A 83 -5.71 11.26 13.77
C SER A 83 -4.84 12.29 13.04
N VAL A 84 -4.26 11.89 11.91
CA VAL A 84 -3.34 12.71 11.10
C VAL A 84 -3.77 12.65 9.65
N ILE A 85 -3.82 13.81 8.99
CA ILE A 85 -3.96 13.92 7.53
C ILE A 85 -2.82 14.81 7.03
N LEU A 86 -2.07 14.32 6.03
CA LEU A 86 -0.97 15.04 5.41
C LEU A 86 -1.31 15.43 3.98
N TYR A 87 -0.98 16.67 3.66
CA TYR A 87 -1.16 17.25 2.35
C TYR A 87 0.19 17.70 1.79
N LEU A 88 0.48 17.30 0.56
CA LEU A 88 1.67 17.76 -0.17
C LEU A 88 1.25 18.32 -1.54
N GLY A 89 2.04 19.25 -2.07
CA GLY A 89 1.78 19.83 -3.38
C GLY A 89 2.56 21.13 -3.55
N TYR A 90 1.96 22.09 -4.27
CA TYR A 90 2.61 23.34 -4.64
C TYR A 90 1.66 24.53 -4.53
N GLY A 91 2.17 25.67 -4.04
CA GLY A 91 1.45 26.94 -3.99
C GLY A 91 0.11 26.84 -3.27
N THR A 92 -1.00 26.96 -4.00
CA THR A 92 -2.36 26.81 -3.46
C THR A 92 -2.97 25.44 -3.69
N ALA A 93 -2.32 24.59 -4.50
CA ALA A 93 -2.77 23.26 -4.86
C ALA A 93 -2.01 22.20 -4.04
N ILE A 94 -2.63 21.73 -2.97
CA ILE A 94 -2.13 20.62 -2.15
C ILE A 94 -3.14 19.47 -2.17
N ARG A 95 -2.64 18.24 -2.07
CA ARG A 95 -3.42 17.01 -2.13
C ARG A 95 -3.15 16.15 -0.91
N GLU A 96 -4.17 15.49 -0.38
CA GLU A 96 -3.99 14.46 0.64
C GLU A 96 -3.14 13.32 0.08
N VAL A 97 -2.00 13.06 0.73
CA VAL A 97 -1.10 11.96 0.39
C VAL A 97 -1.09 10.86 1.44
N PHE A 98 -1.47 11.16 2.68
CA PHE A 98 -1.43 10.20 3.77
C PHE A 98 -2.47 10.50 4.83
N ARG A 99 -3.00 9.42 5.41
CA ARG A 99 -3.91 9.44 6.53
C ARG A 99 -3.58 8.31 7.50
N GLY A 100 -3.56 8.63 8.79
CA GLY A 100 -3.16 7.67 9.81
C GLY A 100 -3.28 8.24 11.21
N PHE A 101 -2.45 7.76 12.12
CA PHE A 101 -2.39 8.22 13.51
C PHE A 101 -0.96 8.42 13.99
N ILE A 102 -0.77 9.26 15.02
CA ILE A 102 0.53 9.44 15.66
C ILE A 102 0.90 8.18 16.45
N ALA A 103 1.90 7.45 15.96
CA ALA A 103 2.40 6.22 16.58
C ALA A 103 3.64 6.46 17.45
N ARG A 104 4.36 7.57 17.25
CA ARG A 104 5.53 7.97 18.04
C ARG A 104 5.70 9.48 18.03
N VAL A 105 6.09 10.04 19.18
CA VAL A 105 6.57 11.41 19.31
C VAL A 105 8.01 11.36 19.81
N HIS A 106 8.92 12.03 19.11
CA HIS A 106 10.34 12.06 19.43
C HIS A 106 10.83 13.51 19.51
N PHE A 107 11.45 13.89 20.64
CA PHE A 107 12.03 15.21 20.84
C PHE A 107 13.52 15.16 20.50
N ARG A 108 13.97 16.00 19.56
CA ARG A 108 15.38 16.09 19.17
C ARG A 108 15.94 17.44 19.60
N VAL A 109 16.98 17.40 20.43
CA VAL A 109 17.82 18.56 20.75
C VAL A 109 19.16 18.32 20.08
N PRO A 110 19.54 19.13 19.08
CA PRO A 110 20.77 18.93 18.35
C PRO A 110 22.00 19.29 19.19
N GLU A 111 23.18 18.90 18.72
CA GLU A 111 24.44 19.24 19.39
C GLU A 111 24.72 20.75 19.33
N LEU A 112 25.33 21.29 20.38
CA LEU A 112 25.67 22.72 20.51
C LEU A 112 26.57 23.28 19.39
N THR A 113 27.24 22.40 18.65
CA THR A 113 28.13 22.73 17.53
C THR A 113 27.42 22.81 16.18
N SER A 114 26.13 22.48 16.13
CA SER A 114 25.32 22.53 14.92
C SER A 114 24.48 23.81 14.86
N ASP A 115 24.23 24.31 13.64
CA ASP A 115 23.26 25.38 13.39
C ASP A 115 21.80 24.86 13.39
N GLU A 116 21.58 23.60 13.79
CA GLU A 116 20.26 23.00 13.85
C GLU A 116 19.49 23.51 15.08
N VAL A 117 18.16 23.61 14.95
CA VAL A 117 17.26 23.97 16.06
C VAL A 117 16.66 22.72 16.68
N ALA A 118 16.25 22.80 17.95
CA ALA A 118 15.49 21.73 18.57
C ALA A 118 14.13 21.51 17.88
N THR A 119 13.79 20.24 17.65
CA THR A 119 12.64 19.82 16.84
C THR A 119 11.84 18.72 17.53
N ILE A 120 10.60 18.54 17.08
CA ILE A 120 9.77 17.40 17.43
C ILE A 120 9.46 16.63 16.16
N GLU A 121 9.84 15.36 16.13
CA GLU A 121 9.52 14.43 15.06
C GLU A 121 8.29 13.60 15.47
N LEU A 122 7.29 13.55 14.60
CA LEU A 122 6.14 12.66 14.73
C LEU A 122 6.29 11.53 13.72
N THR A 123 6.21 10.28 14.18
CA THR A 123 6.07 9.12 13.31
C THR A 123 4.61 8.70 13.33
N CYS A 124 3.98 8.76 12.18
CA CYS A 124 2.60 8.42 11.94
C CYS A 124 2.53 7.10 11.16
N MET A 125 1.61 6.23 11.54
CA MET A 125 1.35 4.96 10.82
C MET A 125 -0.05 4.99 10.23
N ASP A 126 -0.24 4.35 9.09
CA ASP A 126 -1.57 4.06 8.59
C ASP A 126 -2.30 3.07 9.53
N VAL A 127 -3.58 2.85 9.27
CA VAL A 127 -4.41 2.01 10.13
C VAL A 127 -3.92 0.56 10.24
N LYS A 128 -3.08 0.07 9.32
CA LYS A 128 -2.48 -1.28 9.44
C LYS A 128 -1.64 -1.39 10.70
N GLY A 129 -1.00 -0.31 11.15
CA GLY A 129 -0.24 -0.29 12.40
C GLY A 129 -1.04 -0.72 13.64
N LEU A 130 -2.34 -0.42 13.69
CA LEU A 130 -3.22 -0.82 14.80
C LEU A 130 -3.64 -2.29 14.72
N LEU A 131 -3.63 -2.87 13.52
CA LEU A 131 -4.02 -4.27 13.27
C LEU A 131 -2.87 -5.25 13.56
N MET A 132 -1.63 -4.75 13.67
CA MET A 132 -0.43 -5.59 13.83
C MET A 132 -0.19 -6.04 15.28
N ALA A 133 -0.63 -5.25 16.26
CA ALA A 133 -0.26 -5.48 17.67
C ALA A 133 -1.18 -6.46 18.40
N ASN A 134 -2.44 -6.59 17.98
CA ASN A 134 -3.37 -7.51 18.62
C ASN A 134 -3.07 -8.95 18.23
N ARG A 135 -3.43 -9.92 19.07
CA ARG A 135 -3.25 -11.36 18.76
C ARG A 135 -4.26 -12.16 19.54
N HIS A 136 -5.10 -12.90 18.83
CA HIS A 136 -6.18 -13.63 19.49
C HIS A 136 -6.71 -14.77 18.63
N SER A 137 -7.47 -15.66 19.28
CA SER A 137 -8.23 -16.71 18.60
C SER A 137 -9.71 -16.34 18.64
N LYS A 138 -10.37 -16.36 17.48
CA LYS A 138 -11.78 -15.97 17.36
C LYS A 138 -12.44 -16.75 16.26
N ARG A 139 -13.63 -17.29 16.55
CA ARG A 139 -14.54 -17.80 15.54
C ARG A 139 -15.39 -16.63 15.04
N LEU A 140 -15.20 -16.25 13.79
CA LEU A 140 -15.92 -15.14 13.17
C LEU A 140 -17.36 -15.55 12.85
N LYS A 141 -18.25 -14.58 12.64
CA LYS A 141 -19.63 -14.85 12.18
C LYS A 141 -19.65 -15.19 10.68
N SER A 142 -18.67 -14.65 9.96
CA SER A 142 -18.55 -14.74 8.51
C SER A 142 -18.15 -16.14 8.02
N GLN A 143 -18.75 -16.55 6.90
CA GLN A 143 -18.43 -17.82 6.23
C GLN A 143 -17.37 -17.66 5.14
N TYR A 144 -17.29 -16.46 4.53
CA TYR A 144 -16.38 -16.14 3.44
C TYR A 144 -15.28 -15.18 3.91
N PHE A 145 -14.09 -15.27 3.30
CA PHE A 145 -12.94 -14.47 3.71
C PHE A 145 -13.15 -12.96 3.52
N SER A 146 -13.77 -12.49 2.42
CA SER A 146 -14.05 -11.06 2.25
C SER A 146 -14.97 -10.49 3.32
N ASP A 147 -15.96 -11.27 3.79
CA ASP A 147 -16.87 -10.83 4.85
C ASP A 147 -16.18 -10.90 6.21
N ALA A 148 -15.32 -11.90 6.43
CA ALA A 148 -14.48 -12.01 7.62
C ALA A 148 -13.49 -10.83 7.74
N VAL A 149 -12.86 -10.44 6.64
CA VAL A 149 -11.99 -9.24 6.56
C VAL A 149 -12.80 -7.99 6.92
N ARG A 150 -14.03 -7.85 6.40
CA ARG A 150 -14.92 -6.74 6.77
C ARG A 150 -15.27 -6.75 8.26
N GLU A 151 -15.66 -7.89 8.80
CA GLU A 151 -15.99 -8.06 10.23
C GLU A 151 -14.82 -7.67 11.15
N VAL A 152 -13.59 -8.01 10.77
CA VAL A 152 -12.38 -7.65 11.50
C VAL A 152 -12.11 -6.15 11.42
N LEU A 153 -12.17 -5.56 10.23
CA LEU A 153 -11.89 -4.14 10.02
C LEU A 153 -12.94 -3.23 10.68
N GLU A 154 -14.22 -3.58 10.59
CA GLU A 154 -15.31 -2.79 11.18
C GLU A 154 -15.34 -2.85 12.72
N ALA A 155 -14.70 -3.85 13.33
CA ALA A 155 -14.58 -3.95 14.78
C ALA A 155 -13.50 -3.02 15.38
N ASN A 156 -12.67 -2.39 14.54
CA ASN A 156 -11.61 -1.50 15.01
C ASN A 156 -12.13 -0.06 15.21
N ASP A 157 -11.99 0.47 16.42
CA ASP A 157 -12.51 1.79 16.80
C ASP A 157 -11.93 2.95 15.97
N PHE A 158 -10.66 2.85 15.57
CA PHE A 158 -10.02 3.87 14.72
C PHE A 158 -10.55 3.83 13.28
N ILE A 159 -10.84 2.64 12.74
CA ILE A 159 -11.50 2.51 11.43
C ILE A 159 -12.92 3.08 11.49
N ALA A 160 -13.64 2.82 12.57
CA ALA A 160 -15.02 3.24 12.77
C ALA A 160 -15.17 4.75 13.06
N GLN A 161 -14.07 5.45 13.38
CA GLN A 161 -14.12 6.86 13.76
C GLN A 161 -14.65 7.75 12.62
N LYS A 162 -15.24 8.88 13.02
CA LYS A 162 -15.72 9.91 12.10
C LYS A 162 -14.79 11.10 12.12
N ASP A 163 -14.64 11.75 10.97
CA ASP A 163 -13.97 13.03 10.87
C ASP A 163 -14.85 14.18 11.44
N MET A 164 -14.30 15.39 11.45
CA MET A 164 -15.00 16.59 11.92
C MET A 164 -16.28 16.91 11.14
N SER A 165 -16.43 16.37 9.93
CA SER A 165 -17.61 16.54 9.07
C SER A 165 -18.64 15.41 9.25
N GLY A 166 -18.39 14.46 10.15
CA GLY A 166 -19.23 13.28 10.38
C GLY A 166 -19.08 12.18 9.34
N GLN A 167 -18.12 12.29 8.42
CA GLN A 167 -17.81 11.26 7.42
C GLN A 167 -16.89 10.20 8.02
N SER A 168 -16.85 8.99 7.44
CA SER A 168 -15.91 7.96 7.90
C SER A 168 -14.48 8.44 7.68
N PHE A 169 -13.66 8.40 8.72
CA PHE A 169 -12.25 8.77 8.60
C PHE A 169 -11.47 7.75 7.74
N THR A 170 -11.83 6.47 7.86
CA THR A 170 -11.33 5.39 7.00
C THR A 170 -12.51 4.74 6.27
N GLN A 171 -12.52 4.81 4.94
CA GLN A 171 -13.45 4.10 4.08
C GLN A 171 -12.93 2.70 3.76
N LEU A 172 -13.83 1.72 3.65
CA LEU A 172 -13.46 0.34 3.35
C LEU A 172 -13.86 -0.01 1.91
N ASN A 173 -12.88 -0.36 1.08
CA ASN A 173 -13.10 -0.91 -0.25
C ASN A 173 -12.68 -2.39 -0.28
N ILE A 174 -13.64 -3.27 0.00
CA ILE A 174 -13.43 -4.71 0.13
C ILE A 174 -14.16 -5.42 -1.01
N SER A 175 -13.39 -6.00 -1.93
CA SER A 175 -13.92 -6.85 -3.00
C SER A 175 -14.28 -8.24 -2.48
N ASN A 176 -15.31 -8.85 -3.07
CA ASN A 176 -15.68 -10.23 -2.75
C ASN A 176 -14.54 -11.18 -3.16
N THR A 177 -14.17 -12.08 -2.25
CA THR A 177 -13.20 -13.14 -2.52
C THR A 177 -13.84 -14.27 -3.33
N PRO A 178 -13.06 -15.04 -4.10
CA PRO A 178 -13.61 -16.08 -4.99
C PRO A 178 -14.31 -17.25 -4.31
N ASP A 179 -14.15 -17.43 -2.99
CA ASP A 179 -14.90 -18.38 -2.17
C ASP A 179 -16.37 -17.94 -1.92
N LYS A 180 -16.70 -16.67 -2.19
CA LYS A 180 -18.07 -16.16 -2.10
C LYS A 180 -18.83 -16.34 -3.43
N PRO A 181 -20.01 -17.01 -3.46
CA PRO A 181 -20.79 -17.22 -4.67
C PRO A 181 -21.19 -15.92 -5.38
N GLN A 182 -21.06 -15.87 -6.71
CA GLN A 182 -21.52 -14.72 -7.51
C GLN A 182 -23.05 -14.62 -7.47
N GLY A 183 -23.56 -13.54 -6.88
CA GLY A 183 -25.01 -13.26 -6.77
C GLY A 183 -25.44 -12.70 -5.42
N GLU A 184 -24.61 -12.87 -4.38
CA GLU A 184 -24.81 -12.22 -3.08
C GLU A 184 -24.13 -10.84 -3.10
N GLY A 185 -24.95 -9.79 -3.21
CA GLY A 185 -24.48 -8.40 -3.33
C GLY A 185 -23.54 -7.97 -2.19
N ALA A 186 -22.70 -6.98 -2.49
CA ALA A 186 -21.92 -6.26 -1.50
C ALA A 186 -22.87 -5.42 -0.61
N GLY A 187 -23.33 -5.99 0.50
CA GLY A 187 -24.23 -5.28 1.42
C GLY A 187 -25.18 -6.12 2.27
N GLY A 188 -25.08 -7.45 2.26
CA GLY A 188 -25.87 -8.30 3.15
C GLY A 188 -25.09 -8.71 4.39
N ALA A 189 -25.30 -8.03 5.52
CA ALA A 189 -25.09 -8.66 6.82
C ALA A 189 -25.91 -9.96 6.82
N GLY A 190 -25.24 -11.11 6.99
CA GLY A 190 -25.77 -12.44 6.76
C GLY A 190 -27.19 -12.63 7.28
N GLY A 191 -28.16 -12.56 6.36
CA GLY A 191 -29.51 -13.06 6.59
C GLY A 191 -29.48 -14.57 6.49
N ALA A 192 -29.95 -15.25 7.54
CA ALA A 192 -30.13 -16.69 7.57
C ALA A 192 -31.10 -17.12 6.46
N GLY A 193 -30.56 -17.53 5.31
CA GLY A 193 -31.30 -18.18 4.22
C GLY A 193 -31.14 -19.69 4.32
N GLY A 194 -32.19 -20.38 4.77
CA GLY A 194 -32.22 -21.83 4.90
C GLY A 194 -32.13 -22.55 3.54
N GLY A 195 -31.16 -23.44 3.44
CA GLY A 195 -31.01 -24.42 2.36
C GLY A 195 -30.18 -25.61 2.87
N GLN A 196 -30.72 -26.82 2.70
CA GLN A 196 -30.27 -28.08 3.30
C GLN A 196 -28.78 -28.42 3.06
N GLY A 197 -28.06 -28.66 4.15
CA GLY A 197 -26.68 -29.15 4.17
C GLY A 197 -25.78 -28.33 5.09
N THR A 198 -26.12 -28.21 6.37
CA THR A 198 -25.41 -27.36 7.33
C THR A 198 -24.04 -27.93 7.70
N THR A 199 -22.99 -27.51 7.01
CA THR A 199 -21.70 -27.32 7.68
C THR A 199 -21.68 -25.86 8.14
N ASP A 200 -21.65 -25.64 9.46
CA ASP A 200 -21.45 -24.32 10.09
C ASP A 200 -19.98 -23.89 9.89
N ARG A 201 -19.56 -23.80 8.61
CA ARG A 201 -18.21 -23.49 8.17
C ARG A 201 -18.04 -21.98 8.31
N ARG A 202 -17.57 -21.57 9.47
CA ARG A 202 -17.19 -20.18 9.76
C ARG A 202 -15.70 -20.03 9.62
N VAL A 203 -15.28 -18.83 9.25
CA VAL A 203 -13.86 -18.48 9.25
C VAL A 203 -13.39 -18.37 10.70
N GLU A 204 -12.24 -18.98 10.97
CA GLU A 204 -11.61 -18.95 12.29
C GLU A 204 -10.26 -18.27 12.21
N MET A 205 -9.99 -17.47 13.23
CA MET A 205 -8.68 -16.90 13.54
C MET A 205 -8.06 -17.73 14.65
N VAL A 206 -6.81 -18.16 14.46
CA VAL A 206 -6.10 -19.03 15.42
C VAL A 206 -4.78 -18.39 15.80
N GLU A 207 -4.75 -17.76 16.98
CA GLU A 207 -3.57 -17.13 17.57
C GLU A 207 -2.82 -16.18 16.62
N GLU A 208 -3.57 -15.39 15.87
CA GLU A 208 -3.04 -14.45 14.87
C GLU A 208 -3.55 -13.03 15.14
N SER A 209 -2.83 -12.04 14.61
CA SER A 209 -3.30 -10.65 14.60
C SER A 209 -4.37 -10.43 13.55
N ASP A 210 -5.13 -9.33 13.68
CA ASP A 210 -6.06 -8.92 12.62
C ASP A 210 -5.32 -8.72 11.30
N TYR A 211 -4.13 -8.13 11.37
CA TYR A 211 -3.24 -7.94 10.24
C TYR A 211 -2.81 -9.27 9.61
N GLU A 212 -2.30 -10.22 10.40
CA GLU A 212 -1.84 -11.53 9.91
C GLU A 212 -2.97 -12.29 9.23
N PHE A 213 -4.18 -12.24 9.81
CA PHE A 213 -5.37 -12.85 9.24
C PHE A 213 -5.73 -12.25 7.86
N ILE A 214 -5.76 -10.92 7.75
CA ILE A 214 -6.08 -10.24 6.49
C ILE A 214 -5.01 -10.51 5.44
N VAL A 215 -3.72 -10.48 5.81
CA VAL A 215 -2.60 -10.81 4.90
C VAL A 215 -2.66 -12.26 4.45
N LYS A 216 -3.02 -13.19 5.34
CA LYS A 216 -3.23 -14.61 4.99
C LYS A 216 -4.35 -14.75 3.97
N ALA A 217 -5.49 -14.07 4.17
CA ALA A 217 -6.58 -14.03 3.22
C ALA A 217 -6.14 -13.45 1.86
N ALA A 218 -5.39 -12.34 1.89
CA ALA A 218 -4.88 -11.67 0.70
C ALA A 218 -4.00 -12.60 -0.14
N LYS A 219 -3.03 -13.26 0.51
CA LYS A 219 -2.12 -14.23 -0.12
C LYS A 219 -2.84 -15.50 -0.60
N ARG A 220 -3.98 -15.86 0.00
CA ARG A 220 -4.76 -17.03 -0.42
C ARG A 220 -5.43 -16.79 -1.78
N TYR A 221 -5.94 -15.59 -2.00
CA TYR A 221 -6.76 -15.27 -3.18
C TYR A 221 -6.10 -14.35 -4.21
N ASN A 222 -4.82 -14.01 -4.04
CA ASN A 222 -4.12 -13.01 -4.86
C ASN A 222 -4.75 -11.61 -4.77
N PHE A 223 -4.99 -11.18 -3.54
CA PHE A 223 -5.50 -9.86 -3.21
C PHE A 223 -4.38 -9.01 -2.60
N GLU A 224 -4.59 -7.69 -2.64
CA GLU A 224 -3.72 -6.68 -2.04
C GLU A 224 -4.44 -6.01 -0.87
N PHE A 225 -3.64 -5.54 0.08
CA PHE A 225 -4.11 -4.94 1.32
C PHE A 225 -3.30 -3.70 1.68
N PHE A 226 -3.85 -2.52 1.38
CA PHE A 226 -3.14 -1.25 1.53
C PHE A 226 -4.09 -0.07 1.73
N THR A 227 -3.53 1.10 2.04
CA THR A 227 -4.28 2.34 2.26
C THR A 227 -3.81 3.41 1.26
N VAL A 228 -4.75 4.20 0.75
CA VAL A 228 -4.46 5.41 -0.04
C VAL A 228 -5.47 6.48 0.35
N GLY A 229 -4.97 7.60 0.85
CA GLY A 229 -5.81 8.67 1.39
C GLY A 229 -6.74 8.13 2.48
N ASP A 230 -8.04 8.36 2.33
CA ASP A 230 -9.06 7.92 3.27
C ASP A 230 -9.50 6.46 3.09
N THR A 231 -9.02 5.75 2.07
CA THR A 231 -9.57 4.44 1.70
C THR A 231 -8.58 3.31 1.98
N LEU A 232 -9.06 2.29 2.68
CA LEU A 232 -8.40 0.99 2.84
C LEU A 232 -8.92 0.01 1.80
N TYR A 233 -8.00 -0.55 1.02
CA TYR A 233 -8.28 -1.47 -0.07
C TYR A 233 -7.99 -2.91 0.35
N PHE A 234 -8.97 -3.78 0.13
CA PHE A 234 -8.79 -5.23 0.07
C PHE A 234 -9.38 -5.70 -1.27
N ILE A 235 -8.54 -5.71 -2.31
CA ILE A 235 -8.97 -5.87 -3.70
C ILE A 235 -8.12 -6.91 -4.43
N GLU A 236 -8.63 -7.45 -5.53
CA GLU A 236 -7.87 -8.34 -6.41
C GLU A 236 -6.63 -7.63 -6.95
N ALA A 237 -5.48 -8.28 -6.81
CA ALA A 237 -4.19 -7.68 -7.13
C ALA A 237 -4.10 -7.29 -8.60
N LYS A 238 -3.62 -6.08 -8.89
CA LYS A 238 -3.29 -5.61 -10.25
C LYS A 238 -4.46 -5.68 -11.25
N LYS A 239 -5.70 -5.71 -10.75
CA LYS A 239 -6.91 -5.76 -11.57
C LYS A 239 -7.06 -4.50 -12.44
N ASN A 240 -6.70 -3.34 -11.89
CA ASN A 240 -6.67 -2.09 -12.65
C ASN A 240 -5.35 -1.99 -13.42
N THR A 241 -5.42 -2.28 -14.72
CA THR A 241 -4.26 -2.22 -15.63
C THR A 241 -4.10 -0.87 -16.32
N THR A 242 -5.01 0.08 -16.10
CA THR A 242 -4.91 1.42 -16.65
C THR A 242 -3.76 2.18 -15.96
N PRO A 243 -2.78 2.69 -16.73
CA PRO A 243 -1.67 3.43 -16.14
C PRO A 243 -2.18 4.71 -15.47
N LEU A 244 -1.61 5.01 -14.31
CA LEU A 244 -1.87 6.22 -13.55
C LEU A 244 -1.33 7.44 -14.29
N ILE A 245 -0.11 7.35 -14.79
CA ILE A 245 0.58 8.40 -15.54
C ILE A 245 1.63 7.78 -16.47
N GLU A 246 1.92 8.47 -17.57
CA GLU A 246 3.06 8.17 -18.45
C GLU A 246 4.21 9.11 -18.09
N LEU A 247 5.40 8.56 -17.85
CA LEU A 247 6.60 9.30 -17.48
C LEU A 247 7.67 9.17 -18.57
N SER A 248 8.32 10.28 -18.87
CA SER A 248 9.43 10.36 -19.84
C SER A 248 10.62 11.10 -19.23
N PRO A 249 11.83 11.01 -19.81
CA PRO A 249 13.02 11.67 -19.27
C PRO A 249 12.87 13.20 -19.12
N ARG A 250 11.97 13.81 -19.91
CA ARG A 250 11.78 15.27 -19.96
C ARG A 250 10.78 15.78 -18.91
N MET A 251 10.16 14.89 -18.14
CA MET A 251 9.09 15.20 -17.20
C MET A 251 9.62 15.37 -15.77
N GLY A 252 10.70 16.11 -15.59
CA GLY A 252 11.27 16.37 -14.26
C GLY A 252 11.89 15.14 -13.59
N MET A 253 12.44 14.22 -14.39
CA MET A 253 13.21 13.08 -13.88
C MET A 253 14.52 13.55 -13.24
N ILE A 254 14.85 12.97 -12.08
CA ILE A 254 16.08 13.22 -11.33
C ILE A 254 16.98 12.00 -11.38
N ASP A 255 16.41 10.81 -11.16
CA ASP A 255 17.13 9.53 -11.14
C ASP A 255 16.23 8.40 -11.64
N LEU A 256 16.81 7.39 -12.28
CA LEU A 256 16.08 6.21 -12.76
C LEU A 256 17.02 5.01 -12.84
N ASP A 257 16.65 3.95 -12.12
CA ASP A 257 17.28 2.64 -12.19
C ASP A 257 16.23 1.60 -12.62
N VAL A 258 16.55 0.80 -13.63
CA VAL A 258 15.67 -0.24 -14.17
C VAL A 258 16.49 -1.53 -14.32
N GLY A 259 16.05 -2.58 -13.63
CA GLY A 259 16.66 -3.90 -13.65
C GLY A 259 15.74 -4.94 -14.27
N TYR A 260 16.33 -5.94 -14.95
CA TYR A 260 15.64 -7.17 -15.32
C TYR A 260 16.45 -8.37 -14.84
N ASP A 261 15.89 -9.18 -13.94
CA ASP A 261 16.50 -10.38 -13.40
C ASP A 261 15.63 -11.61 -13.68
N MET A 262 16.22 -12.61 -14.34
CA MET A 262 15.53 -13.87 -14.62
C MET A 262 15.74 -14.94 -13.54
N THR A 263 16.56 -14.64 -12.53
CA THR A 263 16.91 -15.55 -11.45
C THR A 263 15.66 -15.91 -10.64
N GLY A 264 15.45 -17.21 -10.42
CA GLY A 264 14.30 -17.69 -9.66
C GLY A 264 12.97 -17.68 -10.41
N LEU A 265 12.93 -17.29 -11.69
CA LEU A 265 11.75 -17.46 -12.53
C LEU A 265 11.51 -18.94 -12.85
N VAL A 266 10.23 -19.33 -12.88
CA VAL A 266 9.81 -20.69 -13.21
C VAL A 266 8.79 -20.67 -14.35
N LYS A 267 8.77 -21.73 -15.18
CA LYS A 267 7.76 -21.87 -16.23
C LYS A 267 6.39 -22.22 -15.64
N SER A 268 6.34 -22.95 -14.53
CA SER A 268 5.08 -23.34 -13.92
C SER A 268 5.13 -23.48 -12.41
N VAL A 269 4.03 -23.13 -11.76
CA VAL A 269 3.78 -23.38 -10.34
C VAL A 269 2.64 -24.39 -10.24
N THR A 270 2.84 -25.45 -9.45
CA THR A 270 1.80 -26.45 -9.14
C THR A 270 1.53 -26.42 -7.66
N VAL A 271 0.28 -26.16 -7.26
CA VAL A 271 -0.18 -26.30 -5.88
C VAL A 271 -0.92 -27.62 -5.78
N ARG A 272 -0.58 -28.44 -4.78
CA ARG A 272 -1.21 -29.76 -4.60
C ARG A 272 -1.41 -30.12 -3.13
N ASN A 273 -2.41 -30.95 -2.91
CA ASN A 273 -2.71 -31.64 -1.68
C ASN A 273 -3.10 -33.10 -1.98
N ILE A 274 -3.01 -33.97 -0.98
CA ILE A 274 -3.59 -35.31 -1.03
C ILE A 274 -4.67 -35.36 0.05
N ASP A 275 -5.90 -35.63 -0.36
CA ASP A 275 -6.98 -35.95 0.57
C ASP A 275 -6.59 -37.24 1.31
N MET A 276 -6.34 -37.13 2.62
CA MET A 276 -5.85 -38.25 3.44
C MET A 276 -6.94 -39.30 3.70
N GLU A 277 -8.22 -38.93 3.58
CA GLU A 277 -9.34 -39.86 3.75
C GLU A 277 -9.58 -40.69 2.49
N GLN A 278 -9.50 -40.03 1.32
CA GLN A 278 -9.80 -40.66 0.03
C GLN A 278 -8.56 -41.10 -0.76
N GLY A 279 -7.35 -40.69 -0.32
CA GLY A 279 -6.10 -40.88 -1.07
C GLY A 279 -6.07 -40.13 -2.41
N LYS A 280 -6.90 -39.11 -2.58
CA LYS A 280 -7.15 -38.45 -3.87
C LYS A 280 -6.26 -37.23 -4.05
N TYR A 281 -5.68 -37.08 -5.25
CA TYR A 281 -4.95 -35.88 -5.63
C TYR A 281 -5.88 -34.69 -5.83
N ILE A 282 -5.56 -33.57 -5.16
CA ILE A 282 -6.21 -32.27 -5.33
C ILE A 282 -5.12 -31.29 -5.74
N GLY A 283 -5.30 -30.54 -6.82
CA GLY A 283 -4.29 -29.58 -7.23
C GLY A 283 -4.57 -28.91 -8.56
N ASP A 284 -3.88 -27.79 -8.79
CA ASP A 284 -3.91 -27.04 -10.03
C ASP A 284 -2.51 -26.54 -10.40
N LYS A 285 -2.34 -26.24 -11.69
CA LYS A 285 -1.06 -25.80 -12.26
C LYS A 285 -1.24 -24.53 -13.06
N LYS A 286 -0.41 -23.53 -12.78
CA LYS A 286 -0.32 -22.28 -13.55
C LYS A 286 0.99 -22.23 -14.31
N GLN A 287 0.93 -21.73 -15.55
CA GLN A 287 2.08 -21.62 -16.43
C GLN A 287 2.31 -20.16 -16.79
N SER A 288 3.57 -19.75 -16.77
CA SER A 288 3.98 -18.42 -17.19
C SER A 288 3.84 -18.25 -18.70
N LYS A 289 3.27 -17.11 -19.10
CA LYS A 289 3.14 -16.68 -20.50
C LYS A 289 4.01 -15.46 -20.81
N SER A 290 4.72 -14.94 -19.81
CA SER A 290 5.37 -13.64 -19.89
C SER A 290 6.66 -13.68 -20.73
N LYS A 291 6.94 -12.56 -21.41
CA LYS A 291 8.17 -12.38 -22.18
C LYS A 291 9.26 -11.90 -21.24
N ILE A 292 10.27 -12.73 -21.02
CA ILE A 292 11.32 -12.49 -20.03
C ILE A 292 12.62 -11.90 -20.60
N SER A 293 12.76 -11.84 -21.93
CA SER A 293 13.98 -11.33 -22.58
C SER A 293 13.71 -10.90 -24.01
N MET A 294 14.52 -9.96 -24.52
CA MET A 294 14.47 -9.49 -25.90
C MET A 294 14.91 -10.58 -26.89
N GLY A 295 15.69 -11.57 -26.43
CA GLY A 295 16.20 -12.67 -27.24
C GLY A 295 15.72 -14.05 -26.80
N ASN A 296 16.06 -15.06 -27.61
CA ASN A 296 15.58 -16.44 -27.41
C ASN A 296 16.41 -17.28 -26.42
N LYS A 297 17.52 -16.74 -25.88
CA LYS A 297 18.43 -17.50 -25.00
C LYS A 297 17.84 -17.78 -23.62
N ALA A 298 17.00 -16.87 -23.12
CA ALA A 298 16.42 -16.98 -21.78
C ALA A 298 15.38 -18.10 -21.69
N LYS A 299 14.56 -18.26 -22.74
CA LYS A 299 13.42 -19.18 -22.73
C LYS A 299 13.81 -20.64 -22.43
N PRO A 300 14.82 -21.25 -23.09
CA PRO A 300 15.24 -22.62 -22.78
C PRO A 300 15.71 -22.84 -21.34
N LEU A 301 16.24 -21.81 -20.67
CA LEU A 301 16.77 -21.91 -19.31
C LEU A 301 15.65 -22.02 -18.26
N VAL A 302 14.50 -21.38 -18.52
CA VAL A 302 13.34 -21.40 -17.63
C VAL A 302 12.28 -22.43 -18.02
N GLU A 303 12.25 -22.89 -19.27
CA GLU A 303 11.16 -23.72 -19.81
C GLU A 303 10.91 -25.01 -19.01
N LYS A 304 11.97 -25.60 -18.43
CA LYS A 304 11.89 -26.81 -17.60
C LYS A 304 11.80 -26.53 -16.10
N GLN A 305 11.94 -25.27 -15.67
CA GLN A 305 11.89 -24.90 -14.26
C GLN A 305 10.45 -24.92 -13.77
N SER A 306 10.20 -25.59 -12.65
CA SER A 306 8.86 -25.65 -12.04
C SER A 306 8.95 -25.63 -10.53
N MET A 307 8.00 -24.93 -9.90
CA MET A 307 7.80 -24.95 -8.44
C MET A 307 6.62 -25.86 -8.11
N VAL A 308 6.78 -26.69 -7.08
CA VAL A 308 5.70 -27.49 -6.49
C VAL A 308 5.52 -27.05 -5.06
N TYR A 309 4.31 -26.60 -4.72
CA TYR A 309 3.93 -26.16 -3.39
C TYR A 309 2.86 -27.11 -2.83
N ILE A 310 3.09 -27.61 -1.63
CA ILE A 310 2.14 -28.50 -0.94
C ILE A 310 1.36 -27.63 0.04
N ASP A 311 0.05 -27.52 -0.19
CA ASP A 311 -0.84 -26.73 0.68
C ASP A 311 -1.87 -27.68 1.33
N PRO A 312 -1.70 -28.00 2.62
CA PRO A 312 -2.60 -28.92 3.32
C PRO A 312 -3.99 -28.32 3.58
N THR A 313 -4.17 -27.02 3.39
CA THR A 313 -5.44 -26.31 3.65
C THR A 313 -6.34 -26.20 2.43
N THR A 314 -5.89 -26.74 1.29
CA THR A 314 -6.60 -26.73 0.02
C THR A 314 -7.47 -27.96 -0.12
N ASP A 315 -8.78 -27.75 -0.17
CA ASP A 315 -9.78 -28.84 -0.24
C ASP A 315 -10.35 -29.03 -1.66
N SER A 316 -10.02 -28.14 -2.60
CA SER A 316 -10.56 -28.15 -3.96
C SER A 316 -9.51 -27.77 -5.01
N LYS A 317 -9.77 -28.11 -6.26
CA LYS A 317 -8.91 -27.71 -7.38
C LYS A 317 -8.93 -26.19 -7.57
N GLU A 318 -10.07 -25.57 -7.36
CA GLU A 318 -10.30 -24.14 -7.48
C GLU A 318 -9.44 -23.37 -6.47
N GLU A 319 -9.44 -23.79 -5.19
CA GLU A 319 -8.58 -23.22 -4.16
C GLU A 319 -7.09 -23.38 -4.47
N ALA A 320 -6.68 -24.54 -4.96
CA ALA A 320 -5.30 -24.76 -5.42
C ALA A 320 -4.93 -23.78 -6.54
N GLY A 321 -5.89 -23.50 -7.44
CA GLY A 321 -5.75 -22.56 -8.54
C GLY A 321 -5.52 -21.12 -8.07
N TYR A 322 -6.26 -20.64 -7.06
CA TYR A 322 -6.07 -19.31 -6.49
C TYR A 322 -4.68 -19.16 -5.87
N ARG A 323 -4.25 -20.16 -5.10
CA ARG A 323 -2.92 -20.17 -4.48
C ARG A 323 -1.81 -20.23 -5.53
N ALA A 324 -1.99 -21.04 -6.57
CA ALA A 324 -1.04 -21.16 -7.66
C ALA A 324 -0.94 -19.86 -8.48
N ASN A 325 -2.05 -19.12 -8.64
CA ASN A 325 -2.05 -17.80 -9.26
C ASN A 325 -1.23 -16.80 -8.46
N TYR A 326 -1.46 -16.68 -7.15
CA TYR A 326 -0.68 -15.78 -6.28
C TYR A 326 0.83 -16.09 -6.33
N LEU A 327 1.19 -17.37 -6.23
CA LEU A 327 2.59 -17.80 -6.29
C LEU A 327 3.21 -17.55 -7.66
N MET A 328 2.46 -17.76 -8.75
CA MET A 328 2.96 -17.44 -10.09
C MET A 328 3.14 -15.93 -10.27
N ASP A 329 2.14 -15.12 -9.88
CA ASP A 329 2.17 -13.65 -9.98
C ASP A 329 3.38 -13.08 -9.22
N SER A 330 3.55 -13.47 -7.95
CA SER A 330 4.70 -13.04 -7.14
C SER A 330 6.06 -13.47 -7.72
N ILE A 331 6.13 -14.60 -8.44
CA ILE A 331 7.36 -15.00 -9.13
C ILE A 331 7.58 -14.17 -10.38
N GLU A 332 6.56 -13.99 -11.22
CA GLU A 332 6.69 -13.29 -12.50
C GLU A 332 7.05 -11.82 -12.32
N TYR A 333 6.46 -11.13 -11.34
CA TYR A 333 6.76 -9.73 -11.06
C TYR A 333 8.14 -9.49 -10.45
N ARG A 334 8.93 -10.53 -10.14
CA ARG A 334 10.37 -10.35 -9.83
C ARG A 334 11.21 -10.11 -11.07
N LEU A 335 10.67 -10.30 -12.28
CA LEU A 335 11.42 -10.15 -13.52
C LEU A 335 11.98 -8.74 -13.67
N GLY A 336 11.13 -7.71 -13.56
CA GLY A 336 11.52 -6.32 -13.76
C GLY A 336 11.38 -5.54 -12.47
N SER A 337 12.38 -4.70 -12.18
CA SER A 337 12.34 -3.72 -11.08
C SER A 337 12.62 -2.33 -11.64
N VAL A 338 11.96 -1.32 -11.07
CA VAL A 338 12.25 0.09 -11.32
C VAL A 338 12.32 0.84 -10.00
N THR A 339 13.31 1.72 -9.89
CA THR A 339 13.36 2.78 -8.88
C THR A 339 13.52 4.09 -9.63
N GLY A 340 12.55 5.00 -9.48
CA GLY A 340 12.58 6.31 -10.14
C GLY A 340 12.45 7.43 -9.14
N VAL A 341 13.16 8.54 -9.37
CA VAL A 341 13.00 9.80 -8.62
C VAL A 341 12.65 10.89 -9.60
N PHE A 342 11.50 11.52 -9.37
CA PHE A 342 10.97 12.62 -10.17
C PHE A 342 10.69 13.82 -9.28
N VAL A 343 10.41 14.96 -9.90
CA VAL A 343 9.76 16.10 -9.25
C VAL A 343 8.54 15.63 -8.44
N GLY A 344 8.22 16.32 -7.36
CA GLY A 344 7.08 16.00 -6.51
C GLY A 344 5.78 15.84 -7.30
N LEU A 345 5.27 14.62 -7.31
CA LEU A 345 4.01 14.22 -7.92
C LEU A 345 3.15 13.56 -6.83
N PRO A 346 2.30 14.31 -6.12
CA PRO A 346 1.46 13.76 -5.06
C PRO A 346 0.35 12.83 -5.60
N GLU A 347 0.11 12.80 -6.91
CA GLU A 347 -0.77 11.85 -7.58
C GLU A 347 -0.26 10.42 -7.56
N LEU A 348 1.07 10.22 -7.47
CA LEU A 348 1.66 8.90 -7.50
C LEU A 348 1.29 8.15 -6.22
N ILE A 349 0.63 7.01 -6.40
CA ILE A 349 0.17 6.13 -5.31
C ILE A 349 0.55 4.69 -5.65
N PRO A 350 0.88 3.85 -4.65
CA PRO A 350 1.11 2.45 -4.89
C PRO A 350 -0.20 1.75 -5.28
N GLY A 351 -0.11 0.53 -5.81
CA GLY A 351 -1.28 -0.23 -6.23
C GLY A 351 -1.79 0.14 -7.64
N ARG A 352 -0.98 0.85 -8.43
CA ARG A 352 -1.30 1.33 -9.78
C ARG A 352 -0.13 1.09 -10.73
N PHE A 353 -0.42 0.96 -12.02
CA PHE A 353 0.62 0.93 -13.04
C PHE A 353 1.09 2.34 -13.41
N ILE A 354 2.35 2.50 -13.74
CA ILE A 354 2.88 3.63 -14.51
C ILE A 354 3.47 3.11 -15.82
N THR A 355 3.58 3.98 -16.81
CA THR A 355 4.22 3.64 -18.08
C THR A 355 5.44 4.52 -18.27
N LEU A 356 6.62 3.90 -18.44
CA LEU A 356 7.81 4.61 -18.89
C LEU A 356 7.79 4.71 -20.42
N THR A 357 8.03 5.90 -20.94
CA THR A 357 8.02 6.21 -22.38
C THR A 357 9.23 7.05 -22.77
N GLU A 358 9.60 7.02 -24.05
CA GLU A 358 10.73 7.80 -24.61
C GLU A 358 12.14 7.47 -24.06
N PHE A 359 12.30 6.36 -23.33
CA PHE A 359 13.60 5.82 -22.91
C PHE A 359 14.21 4.86 -23.94
N GLY A 360 13.39 4.32 -24.83
CA GLY A 360 13.75 3.25 -25.76
C GLY A 360 13.55 1.86 -25.16
N GLN A 361 13.60 0.82 -26.00
CA GLN A 361 13.38 -0.55 -25.55
C GLN A 361 14.65 -1.15 -24.92
N PRO A 362 14.54 -1.95 -23.85
CA PRO A 362 13.32 -2.45 -23.21
C PRO A 362 12.77 -1.57 -22.07
N LEU A 363 13.35 -0.38 -21.82
CA LEU A 363 12.97 0.49 -20.69
C LEU A 363 11.56 1.06 -20.85
N ASN A 364 11.10 1.27 -22.08
CA ASN A 364 9.72 1.61 -22.39
C ASN A 364 8.78 0.44 -22.02
N ASN A 365 8.23 0.48 -20.81
CA ASN A 365 7.46 -0.62 -20.25
C ASN A 365 6.47 -0.13 -19.18
N ASN A 366 5.53 -0.99 -18.81
CA ASN A 366 4.59 -0.77 -17.72
C ASN A 366 5.13 -1.39 -16.43
N PHE A 367 5.14 -0.61 -15.36
CA PHE A 367 5.56 -1.06 -14.03
C PHE A 367 4.44 -0.85 -13.04
N TYR A 368 4.19 -1.86 -12.21
CA TYR A 368 3.26 -1.79 -11.11
C TYR A 368 3.94 -1.17 -9.90
N LEU A 369 3.43 -0.04 -9.39
CA LEU A 369 4.00 0.64 -8.24
C LEU A 369 3.71 -0.13 -6.95
N THR A 370 4.78 -0.52 -6.26
CA THR A 370 4.70 -1.22 -4.97
C THR A 370 4.94 -0.29 -3.80
N SER A 371 5.83 0.69 -3.96
CA SER A 371 6.13 1.72 -2.96
C SER A 371 6.24 3.09 -3.61
N VAL A 372 5.73 4.12 -2.93
CA VAL A 372 5.88 5.52 -3.31
C VAL A 372 6.28 6.30 -2.08
N ARG A 373 7.39 7.02 -2.16
CA ARG A 373 7.90 7.88 -1.11
C ARG A 373 7.93 9.32 -1.56
N HIS A 374 7.16 10.15 -0.89
CA HIS A 374 7.18 11.60 -1.04
C HIS A 374 8.08 12.19 0.03
N SER A 375 9.13 12.90 -0.39
CA SER A 375 10.03 13.59 0.53
C SER A 375 9.99 15.07 0.22
N MET A 376 9.62 15.87 1.23
CA MET A 376 9.46 17.30 1.09
C MET A 376 10.14 18.05 2.23
N THR A 377 10.89 19.08 1.83
CA THR A 377 11.47 20.09 2.70
C THR A 377 10.88 21.45 2.35
N GLN A 378 11.31 22.51 3.02
CA GLN A 378 10.87 23.88 2.70
C GLN A 378 11.21 24.34 1.27
N THR A 379 12.18 23.70 0.60
CA THR A 379 12.70 24.15 -0.71
C THR A 379 12.63 23.10 -1.80
N SER A 380 12.37 21.84 -1.44
CA SER A 380 12.40 20.72 -2.38
C SER A 380 11.22 19.79 -2.13
N PHE A 381 10.63 19.29 -3.21
CA PHE A 381 9.68 18.19 -3.17
C PHE A 381 10.01 17.21 -4.29
N VAL A 382 10.29 15.96 -3.90
CA VAL A 382 10.57 14.86 -4.80
C VAL A 382 9.65 13.68 -4.50
N THR A 383 9.30 12.94 -5.54
CA THR A 383 8.64 11.64 -5.40
C THR A 383 9.58 10.57 -5.89
N ARG A 384 9.97 9.67 -4.98
CA ARG A 384 10.59 8.39 -5.31
C ARG A 384 9.51 7.33 -5.43
N PHE A 385 9.62 6.45 -6.42
CA PHE A 385 8.76 5.28 -6.50
C PHE A 385 9.57 4.03 -6.77
N GLU A 386 9.04 2.90 -6.34
CA GLU A 386 9.51 1.56 -6.67
C GLU A 386 8.39 0.79 -7.33
N GLY A 387 8.74 0.02 -8.36
CA GLY A 387 7.77 -0.78 -9.08
C GLY A 387 8.34 -2.04 -9.68
N VAL A 388 7.43 -2.91 -10.09
CA VAL A 388 7.72 -4.25 -10.59
C VAL A 388 7.03 -4.52 -11.93
N ALA A 389 7.64 -5.35 -12.76
CA ALA A 389 7.07 -5.76 -14.04
C ALA A 389 7.20 -7.27 -14.25
N ASN A 390 6.16 -7.88 -14.82
CA ASN A 390 6.14 -9.31 -15.13
C ASN A 390 6.67 -9.66 -16.53
N ALA A 391 6.90 -8.66 -17.37
CA ALA A 391 7.44 -8.80 -18.71
C ALA A 391 8.40 -7.65 -19.04
N ILE A 392 9.27 -7.85 -20.03
CA ILE A 392 10.08 -6.77 -20.62
C ILE A 392 9.27 -5.94 -21.65
N GLY A 393 9.65 -4.67 -21.82
CA GLY A 393 9.07 -3.75 -22.82
C GLY A 393 9.22 -4.25 -24.26
N GLN A 394 8.30 -3.82 -25.14
CA GLN A 394 8.23 -4.23 -26.56
C GLN A 394 8.65 -3.15 -27.55
#